data_AF-A0ABD4RRP6-F1
#
_entry.id   AF-A0ABD4RRP6-F1
#
_cell.length_a   1.000
_cell.length_b   1.000
_cell.length_c   1.000
_cell.angle_alpha   90.00
_cell.angle_beta   90.00
_cell.angle_gamma   90.00
#
_symmetry.space_group_name_H-M   'P 1'
#
loop_
_entity.id
_entity.type
_entity.pdbx_description
1 polymer ?
#
loop_
_entity_poly.entity_id
_entity_poly.type
_entity_poly.pdbx_seq_one_letter_code
_entity_poly.pdbx_strand_id
1 'polypeptide(L)'
;MKVDKRILSIGLAVTLIMAGTSNINALSSIEKIQGKDRYETSALIADKQKYETVILVNTDNSIVDGLSASGLSGVTNAPIMLVQKNKIPTDVEKRLKDVKNAYIIGTEDTIGKSVENQLKNKGIEVKRIGGEDRIKTSYLIAKEISAIKPVNNGDKVFLVNGYRGEADAMSVSSVAARDGVPVILTDGKSIPFNVDDAQCYSLGSEEIMSNELVNKTNSVRIAGKDRFETNKKVIQRFYKGTNKFYISQGYKLVDAVAGSPLAKNRPIVLVDERSDKSILKGSKEVTSLGGMDKNVIEQCIDYASDKNTLPTITANNIEMFVGDSFNNSMLNIVATDYHGNELIPNIQGKVDTKKAGTYVLNIYAIDSLGQKCEVSVNVKVIVNTSTKNPNSYEFKAMVSNEMYNLVNSYRKEKGKTILKESKALSGMANAWSKYMDEKKVFAHEIDGRNAAEVFFGFGARSDENIAYLPMNVKSVYTSKDAKEIAKSIFDLWKKSSKYNENMLKDEFYSFGFGMHISSQGEVNATMEFLNS
;
A
#
# COMPACT_ATOMS: atom_id res chain seq x y z
N MET A 1 -37.58 14.68 -58.90
CA MET A 1 -36.31 14.19 -58.32
C MET A 1 -36.56 13.80 -56.87
N LYS A 2 -36.23 12.58 -56.42
CA LYS A 2 -34.93 12.17 -55.83
C LYS A 2 -34.50 13.12 -54.68
N VAL A 3 -34.57 12.70 -53.41
CA VAL A 3 -33.61 11.83 -52.66
C VAL A 3 -32.31 12.62 -52.36
N ASP A 4 -31.74 12.72 -51.15
CA ASP A 4 -31.84 12.02 -49.83
C ASP A 4 -31.36 12.99 -48.70
N LYS A 5 -31.29 12.79 -47.37
CA LYS A 5 -31.68 11.74 -46.36
C LYS A 5 -31.61 12.38 -44.94
N ARG A 6 -32.39 11.91 -43.93
CA ARG A 6 -32.06 11.82 -42.46
C ARG A 6 -33.26 11.45 -41.54
N ILE A 7 -33.65 10.17 -41.58
CA ILE A 7 -33.79 9.23 -40.41
C ILE A 7 -33.64 9.97 -39.04
N LEU A 8 -34.67 10.27 -38.23
CA LEU A 8 -35.60 9.40 -37.45
C LEU A 8 -34.90 8.25 -36.70
N SER A 9 -35.12 7.95 -35.41
CA SER A 9 -36.02 8.49 -34.38
C SER A 9 -35.78 7.72 -33.05
N ILE A 10 -36.63 7.94 -32.04
CA ILE A 10 -36.80 7.10 -30.82
C ILE A 10 -35.68 7.28 -29.76
N GLY A 11 -35.95 8.14 -28.78
CA GLY A 11 -35.40 7.95 -27.44
C GLY A 11 -36.20 6.85 -26.74
N LEU A 12 -35.56 5.71 -26.45
CA LEU A 12 -36.23 4.56 -25.83
C LEU A 12 -36.31 4.73 -24.30
N ALA A 13 -37.38 4.21 -23.69
CA ALA A 13 -37.68 4.42 -22.27
C ALA A 13 -36.61 3.82 -21.34
N VAL A 14 -36.22 4.61 -20.33
CA VAL A 14 -35.38 4.14 -19.22
C VAL A 14 -36.20 3.18 -18.36
N THR A 15 -36.10 1.89 -18.64
CA THR A 15 -36.71 0.85 -17.81
C THR A 15 -35.82 0.66 -16.59
N LEU A 16 -36.24 1.16 -15.43
CA LEU A 16 -35.51 0.98 -14.18
C LEU A 16 -35.61 -0.50 -13.76
N ILE A 17 -34.63 -1.30 -14.16
CA ILE A 17 -34.45 -2.64 -13.59
C ILE A 17 -34.04 -2.43 -12.14
N MET A 18 -34.95 -2.68 -11.21
CA MET A 18 -34.59 -2.91 -9.81
C MET A 18 -33.77 -4.19 -9.75
N ALA A 19 -32.46 -4.05 -9.88
CA ALA A 19 -31.53 -5.09 -9.46
C ALA A 19 -31.76 -5.32 -7.96
N GLY A 20 -32.40 -6.44 -7.63
CA GLY A 20 -32.71 -6.78 -6.24
C GLY A 20 -31.42 -6.77 -5.43
N THR A 21 -31.32 -5.87 -4.45
CA THR A 21 -30.15 -5.77 -3.60
C THR A 21 -30.00 -7.07 -2.83
N SER A 22 -29.07 -7.92 -3.27
CA SER A 22 -28.60 -9.03 -2.45
C SER A 22 -28.08 -8.44 -1.15
N ASN A 23 -28.77 -8.71 -0.03
CA ASN A 23 -28.31 -8.37 1.31
C ASN A 23 -27.09 -9.23 1.64
N ILE A 24 -25.96 -8.87 1.04
CA ILE A 24 -24.63 -9.25 1.50
C ILE A 24 -24.51 -8.55 2.85
N ASN A 25 -24.64 -9.31 3.93
CA ASN A 25 -24.33 -8.84 5.27
C ASN A 25 -22.83 -8.59 5.35
N ALA A 26 -22.41 -7.41 4.88
CA ALA A 26 -21.04 -6.94 4.93
C ALA A 26 -20.53 -7.04 6.37
N LEU A 27 -19.40 -7.71 6.57
CA LEU A 27 -18.87 -7.99 7.89
C LEU A 27 -18.48 -6.66 8.59
N SER A 28 -19.35 -6.15 9.46
CA SER A 28 -19.16 -4.84 10.11
C SER A 28 -18.28 -4.89 11.37
N SER A 29 -18.02 -6.08 11.89
CA SER A 29 -17.20 -6.30 13.08
C SER A 29 -16.61 -7.71 13.10
N ILE A 30 -15.57 -7.90 13.91
CA ILE A 30 -14.86 -9.17 14.10
C ILE A 30 -15.04 -9.60 15.56
N GLU A 31 -15.53 -10.83 15.79
CA GLU A 31 -15.56 -11.44 17.13
C GLU A 31 -14.12 -11.51 17.67
N LYS A 32 -13.90 -11.35 18.97
CA LYS A 32 -12.56 -11.48 19.57
C LYS A 32 -12.55 -12.56 20.66
N ILE A 33 -11.64 -13.52 20.53
CA ILE A 33 -11.27 -14.45 21.59
C ILE A 33 -9.95 -13.95 22.16
N GLN A 34 -10.04 -13.09 23.16
CA GLN A 34 -8.92 -12.34 23.73
C GLN A 34 -9.10 -12.23 25.25
N GLY A 35 -8.06 -12.60 26.00
CA GLY A 35 -7.91 -12.28 27.42
C GLY A 35 -7.01 -11.06 27.64
N LYS A 36 -6.76 -10.73 28.91
CA LYS A 36 -5.78 -9.71 29.33
C LYS A 36 -4.34 -10.05 28.93
N ASP A 37 -4.06 -11.34 28.77
CA ASP A 37 -2.76 -11.90 28.41
C ASP A 37 -2.91 -13.18 27.56
N ARG A 38 -1.77 -13.73 27.13
CA ARG A 38 -1.68 -14.99 26.35
C ARG A 38 -2.25 -16.21 27.08
N TYR A 39 -2.15 -16.26 28.41
CA TYR A 39 -2.57 -17.41 29.21
C TYR A 39 -4.09 -17.46 29.29
N GLU A 40 -4.72 -16.33 29.65
CA GLU A 40 -6.16 -16.18 29.60
C GLU A 40 -6.72 -16.30 28.17
N THR A 41 -5.99 -15.84 27.16
CA THR A 41 -6.37 -16.04 25.74
C THR A 41 -6.40 -17.53 25.38
N SER A 42 -5.34 -18.30 25.70
CA SER A 42 -5.31 -19.75 25.44
C SER A 42 -6.41 -20.51 26.19
N ALA A 43 -6.74 -20.04 27.39
CA ALA A 43 -7.82 -20.55 28.21
C ALA A 43 -9.21 -20.27 27.61
N LEU A 44 -9.46 -19.05 27.11
CA LEU A 44 -10.70 -18.69 26.40
C LEU A 44 -10.83 -19.39 25.03
N ILE A 45 -9.72 -19.72 24.38
CA ILE A 45 -9.70 -20.56 23.17
C ILE A 45 -10.09 -22.00 23.51
N ALA A 46 -9.61 -22.53 24.64
CA ALA A 46 -9.97 -23.88 25.09
C ALA A 46 -11.48 -24.04 25.33
N ASP A 47 -12.13 -23.04 25.95
CA ASP A 47 -13.59 -23.04 26.22
C ASP A 47 -14.46 -23.18 24.96
N LYS A 48 -13.91 -22.90 23.76
CA LYS A 48 -14.62 -23.04 22.48
C LYS A 48 -14.72 -24.49 21.99
N GLN A 49 -14.15 -25.46 22.71
CA GLN A 49 -14.28 -26.89 22.42
C GLN A 49 -14.47 -27.71 23.71
N LYS A 50 -14.97 -28.95 23.58
CA LYS A 50 -15.02 -29.91 24.70
C LYS A 50 -13.76 -30.76 24.71
N TYR A 51 -13.17 -30.97 25.88
CA TYR A 51 -11.93 -31.73 26.05
C TYR A 51 -11.88 -32.39 27.44
N GLU A 52 -11.24 -33.56 27.52
CA GLU A 52 -10.84 -34.20 28.79
C GLU A 52 -9.32 -34.37 28.90
N THR A 53 -8.59 -34.00 27.84
CA THR A 53 -7.13 -34.01 27.74
C THR A 53 -6.66 -32.58 27.42
N VAL A 54 -5.53 -32.15 27.96
CA VAL A 54 -4.89 -30.85 27.61
C VAL A 54 -3.45 -31.04 27.15
N ILE A 55 -2.94 -30.09 26.36
CA ILE A 55 -1.52 -29.98 26.03
C ILE A 55 -1.01 -28.68 26.64
N LEU A 56 0.06 -28.75 27.44
CA LEU A 56 0.69 -27.60 28.09
C LEU A 56 2.02 -27.27 27.42
N VAL A 57 2.18 -26.00 27.04
CA VAL A 57 3.36 -25.45 26.36
C VAL A 57 3.86 -24.22 27.11
N ASN A 58 5.17 -24.10 27.30
CA ASN A 58 5.76 -22.88 27.87
C ASN A 58 5.92 -21.79 26.79
N THR A 59 5.57 -20.56 27.14
CA THR A 59 5.68 -19.38 26.26
C THR A 59 6.90 -18.50 26.56
N ASP A 60 7.64 -18.80 27.63
CA ASP A 60 8.81 -18.03 28.05
C ASP A 60 10.00 -18.26 27.09
N ASN A 61 10.22 -19.52 26.64
CA ASN A 61 11.38 -19.90 25.81
C ASN A 61 11.11 -20.91 24.66
N SER A 62 9.93 -21.56 24.59
CA SER A 62 9.75 -22.81 23.82
C SER A 62 8.48 -22.87 22.96
N ILE A 63 8.00 -21.73 22.46
CA ILE A 63 6.75 -21.64 21.70
C ILE A 63 6.70 -22.57 20.47
N VAL A 64 7.86 -22.85 19.87
CA VAL A 64 8.03 -23.70 18.68
C VAL A 64 7.66 -25.16 18.95
N ASP A 65 7.90 -25.66 20.17
CA ASP A 65 7.57 -27.03 20.52
C ASP A 65 6.03 -27.22 20.48
N GLY A 66 5.27 -26.19 20.85
CA GLY A 66 3.82 -26.13 20.72
C GLY A 66 3.30 -26.16 19.27
N LEU A 67 4.09 -25.69 18.30
CA LEU A 67 3.75 -25.80 16.87
C LEU A 67 3.81 -27.26 16.40
N SER A 68 4.79 -28.03 16.89
CA SER A 68 4.86 -29.47 16.63
C SER A 68 3.75 -30.26 17.33
N ALA A 69 3.31 -29.80 18.51
CA ALA A 69 2.22 -30.41 19.28
C ALA A 69 0.82 -30.27 18.65
N SER A 70 0.66 -29.48 17.57
CA SER A 70 -0.65 -29.31 16.92
C SER A 70 -1.19 -30.61 16.29
N GLY A 71 -0.34 -31.52 15.82
CA GLY A 71 -0.79 -32.84 15.36
C GLY A 71 -1.36 -33.70 16.51
N LEU A 72 -0.71 -33.63 17.67
CA LEU A 72 -1.12 -34.34 18.89
C LEU A 72 -2.44 -33.80 19.45
N SER A 73 -2.64 -32.48 19.39
CA SER A 73 -3.91 -31.82 19.77
C SER A 73 -5.09 -32.30 18.91
N GLY A 74 -4.82 -32.66 17.66
CA GLY A 74 -5.76 -33.28 16.74
C GLY A 74 -6.24 -34.64 17.22
N VAL A 75 -5.31 -35.59 17.39
CA VAL A 75 -5.62 -37.00 17.72
C VAL A 75 -6.07 -37.22 19.18
N THR A 76 -5.67 -36.35 20.10
CA THR A 76 -6.11 -36.39 21.51
C THR A 76 -7.37 -35.55 21.79
N ASN A 77 -7.83 -34.78 20.80
CA ASN A 77 -8.87 -33.76 20.94
C ASN A 77 -8.66 -32.84 22.17
N ALA A 78 -7.49 -32.22 22.23
CA ALA A 78 -7.03 -31.41 23.35
C ALA A 78 -6.76 -29.96 22.94
N PRO A 79 -7.09 -28.94 23.77
CA PRO A 79 -6.58 -27.59 23.61
C PRO A 79 -5.08 -27.52 23.93
N ILE A 80 -4.40 -26.58 23.28
CA ILE A 80 -3.06 -26.14 23.67
C ILE A 80 -3.24 -24.97 24.63
N MET A 81 -3.02 -25.21 25.92
CA MET A 81 -3.00 -24.20 26.98
C MET A 81 -1.56 -23.80 27.29
N LEU A 82 -1.40 -22.56 27.74
CA LEU A 82 -0.09 -21.93 27.91
C LEU A 82 0.27 -21.81 29.40
N VAL A 83 1.52 -22.13 29.74
CA VAL A 83 2.03 -22.06 31.13
C VAL A 83 3.37 -21.31 31.21
N GLN A 84 3.80 -21.01 32.43
CA GLN A 84 5.14 -20.48 32.75
C GLN A 84 6.03 -21.62 33.23
N LYS A 85 7.38 -21.50 33.16
CA LYS A 85 8.31 -22.60 33.52
C LYS A 85 7.91 -23.33 34.82
N ASN A 86 7.65 -22.61 35.91
CA ASN A 86 7.39 -23.20 37.23
C ASN A 86 5.95 -23.04 37.75
N LYS A 87 5.00 -22.53 36.94
CA LYS A 87 3.66 -22.14 37.40
C LYS A 87 2.59 -22.33 36.34
N ILE A 88 1.46 -22.93 36.73
CA ILE A 88 0.20 -22.85 35.98
C ILE A 88 -0.47 -21.49 36.31
N PRO A 89 -0.78 -20.63 35.32
CA PRO A 89 -1.52 -19.39 35.54
C PRO A 89 -2.94 -19.67 36.03
N THR A 90 -3.47 -18.85 36.93
CA THR A 90 -4.75 -19.10 37.61
C THR A 90 -5.94 -19.25 36.64
N ASP A 91 -5.93 -18.52 35.52
CA ASP A 91 -7.01 -18.59 34.51
C ASP A 91 -6.94 -19.81 33.59
N VAL A 92 -5.76 -20.47 33.54
CA VAL A 92 -5.58 -21.80 32.96
C VAL A 92 -5.98 -22.87 33.99
N GLU A 93 -5.54 -22.72 35.25
CA GLU A 93 -5.85 -23.68 36.33
C GLU A 93 -7.36 -23.88 36.56
N LYS A 94 -8.17 -22.81 36.47
CA LYS A 94 -9.64 -22.88 36.52
C LYS A 94 -10.26 -23.88 35.51
N ARG A 95 -9.58 -24.10 34.38
CA ARG A 95 -10.05 -24.93 33.26
C ARG A 95 -9.44 -26.33 33.21
N LEU A 96 -8.67 -26.69 34.24
CA LEU A 96 -8.15 -28.04 34.46
C LEU A 96 -9.06 -28.90 35.34
N LYS A 97 -10.24 -28.40 35.74
CA LYS A 97 -11.13 -29.06 36.71
C LYS A 97 -11.63 -30.42 36.23
N ASP A 98 -12.11 -30.50 34.99
CA ASP A 98 -12.74 -31.69 34.41
C ASP A 98 -11.77 -32.45 33.46
N VAL A 99 -10.47 -32.16 33.58
CA VAL A 99 -9.37 -32.76 32.80
C VAL A 99 -8.90 -34.04 33.48
N LYS A 100 -8.69 -35.09 32.68
CA LYS A 100 -8.19 -36.40 33.12
C LYS A 100 -6.72 -36.60 32.75
N ASN A 101 -6.31 -36.11 31.56
CA ASN A 101 -4.95 -36.30 31.04
C ASN A 101 -4.29 -34.97 30.69
N ALA A 102 -2.97 -34.85 30.88
CA ALA A 102 -2.19 -33.71 30.44
C ALA A 102 -0.88 -34.12 29.77
N TYR A 103 -0.66 -33.62 28.55
CA TYR A 103 0.64 -33.68 27.90
C TYR A 103 1.46 -32.44 28.28
N ILE A 104 2.65 -32.64 28.84
CA ILE A 104 3.63 -31.57 29.05
C ILE A 104 4.63 -31.61 27.91
N ILE A 105 4.71 -30.53 27.13
CA ILE A 105 5.66 -30.42 26.02
C ILE A 105 6.93 -29.71 26.49
N GLY A 106 8.07 -30.39 26.34
CA GLY A 106 9.39 -29.95 26.76
C GLY A 106 9.94 -30.65 28.01
N THR A 107 11.25 -30.46 28.24
CA THR A 107 11.99 -31.03 29.38
C THR A 107 11.59 -30.36 30.71
N GLU A 108 12.14 -30.84 31.83
CA GLU A 108 11.97 -30.16 33.14
C GLU A 108 12.57 -28.73 33.13
N ASP A 109 13.48 -28.43 32.21
CA ASP A 109 13.97 -27.06 32.01
C ASP A 109 13.00 -26.16 31.24
N THR A 110 12.13 -26.73 30.42
CA THR A 110 11.07 -26.01 29.73
C THR A 110 9.84 -25.83 30.61
N ILE A 111 9.37 -26.91 31.24
CA ILE A 111 8.25 -26.91 32.21
C ILE A 111 8.69 -27.71 33.44
N GLY A 112 8.97 -27.02 34.53
CA GLY A 112 9.50 -27.57 35.77
C GLY A 112 8.57 -28.56 36.46
N LYS A 113 9.17 -29.41 37.30
CA LYS A 113 8.48 -30.48 38.04
C LYS A 113 7.35 -29.97 38.96
N SER A 114 7.36 -28.70 39.34
CA SER A 114 6.25 -28.07 40.10
C SER A 114 4.93 -28.10 39.35
N VAL A 115 4.93 -27.82 38.04
CA VAL A 115 3.73 -27.87 37.18
C VAL A 115 3.22 -29.30 37.04
N GLU A 116 4.13 -30.25 36.83
CA GLU A 116 3.81 -31.68 36.74
C GLU A 116 3.20 -32.22 38.05
N ASN A 117 3.77 -31.84 39.20
CA ASN A 117 3.24 -32.20 40.51
C ASN A 117 1.88 -31.51 40.79
N GLN A 118 1.69 -30.25 40.38
CA GLN A 118 0.42 -29.52 40.52
C GLN A 118 -0.72 -30.19 39.74
N LEU A 119 -0.42 -30.84 38.61
CA LEU A 119 -1.38 -31.65 37.85
C LEU A 119 -1.66 -33.00 38.52
N LYS A 120 -0.61 -33.75 38.89
CA LYS A 120 -0.75 -35.06 39.55
C LYS A 120 -1.53 -34.96 40.87
N ASN A 121 -1.32 -33.87 41.64
CA ASN A 121 -2.07 -33.58 42.86
C ASN A 121 -3.56 -33.26 42.64
N LYS A 122 -3.99 -33.04 41.38
CA LYS A 122 -5.42 -32.92 40.99
C LYS A 122 -6.00 -34.24 40.48
N GLY A 123 -5.23 -35.33 40.47
CA GLY A 123 -5.63 -36.62 39.89
C GLY A 123 -5.47 -36.71 38.37
N ILE A 124 -4.76 -35.76 37.74
CA ILE A 124 -4.54 -35.74 36.29
C ILE A 124 -3.37 -36.67 35.95
N GLU A 125 -3.56 -37.59 35.00
CA GLU A 125 -2.47 -38.38 34.43
C GLU A 125 -1.58 -37.49 33.55
N VAL A 126 -0.26 -37.48 33.81
CA VAL A 126 0.65 -36.57 33.12
C VAL A 126 1.70 -37.33 32.31
N LYS A 127 1.75 -37.05 31.01
CA LYS A 127 2.74 -37.59 30.08
C LYS A 127 3.62 -36.47 29.54
N ARG A 128 4.92 -36.52 29.86
CA ARG A 128 5.90 -35.53 29.40
C ARG A 128 6.55 -35.97 28.08
N ILE A 129 6.65 -35.05 27.12
CA ILE A 129 7.31 -35.27 25.83
C ILE A 129 8.29 -34.13 25.58
N GLY A 130 9.59 -34.42 25.74
CA GLY A 130 10.68 -33.47 25.49
C GLY A 130 11.95 -34.22 25.12
N GLY A 131 12.67 -33.71 24.13
CA GLY A 131 13.97 -34.22 23.69
C GLY A 131 15.13 -33.32 24.15
N GLU A 132 16.34 -33.66 23.70
CA GLU A 132 17.55 -32.83 23.90
C GLU A 132 17.45 -31.47 23.19
N ASP A 133 16.67 -31.39 22.11
CA ASP A 133 16.36 -30.16 21.38
C ASP A 133 14.92 -30.19 20.80
N ARG A 134 14.58 -29.14 20.03
CA ARG A 134 13.27 -28.99 19.39
C ARG A 134 13.02 -30.02 18.26
N ILE A 135 14.06 -30.41 17.51
CA ILE A 135 13.96 -31.44 16.46
C ILE A 135 13.56 -32.78 17.10
N LYS A 136 14.31 -33.20 18.12
CA LYS A 136 14.05 -34.41 18.90
C LYS A 136 12.69 -34.38 19.58
N THR A 137 12.29 -33.23 20.14
CA THR A 137 10.97 -33.04 20.74
C THR A 137 9.85 -33.26 19.72
N SER A 138 9.95 -32.65 18.53
CA SER A 138 8.96 -32.83 17.46
C SER A 138 8.86 -34.28 16.95
N TYR A 139 9.99 -35.01 16.91
CA TYR A 139 10.01 -36.43 16.55
C TYR A 139 9.40 -37.33 17.63
N LEU A 140 9.59 -37.02 18.92
CA LEU A 140 8.92 -37.73 20.01
C LEU A 140 7.40 -37.47 20.00
N ILE A 141 6.97 -36.25 19.67
CA ILE A 141 5.56 -35.92 19.43
C ILE A 141 5.02 -36.69 18.21
N ALA A 142 5.78 -36.80 17.13
CA ALA A 142 5.40 -37.59 15.96
C ALA A 142 5.23 -39.08 16.30
N LYS A 143 6.11 -39.67 17.12
CA LYS A 143 5.93 -41.03 17.64
C LYS A 143 4.67 -41.20 18.47
N GLU A 144 4.34 -40.22 19.32
CA GLU A 144 3.11 -40.26 20.11
C GLU A 144 1.86 -40.21 19.22
N ILE A 145 1.86 -39.34 18.20
CA ILE A 145 0.78 -39.28 17.20
C ILE A 145 0.62 -40.64 16.52
N SER A 146 1.71 -41.26 16.03
CA SER A 146 1.68 -42.57 15.39
C SER A 146 1.25 -43.72 16.31
N ALA A 147 1.46 -43.59 17.63
CA ALA A 147 1.02 -44.60 18.61
C ALA A 147 -0.49 -44.50 18.91
N ILE A 148 -1.07 -43.30 18.85
CA ILE A 148 -2.51 -43.05 19.05
C ILE A 148 -3.30 -43.31 17.75
N LYS A 149 -2.75 -42.85 16.63
CA LYS A 149 -3.31 -42.99 15.28
C LYS A 149 -2.18 -43.40 14.32
N PRO A 150 -2.06 -44.69 13.98
CA PRO A 150 -1.06 -45.17 13.03
C PRO A 150 -1.10 -44.39 11.72
N VAL A 151 0.08 -43.91 11.31
CA VAL A 151 0.30 -43.22 10.03
C VAL A 151 0.38 -44.28 8.93
N ASN A 152 -0.46 -44.14 7.90
CA ASN A 152 -0.58 -45.11 6.80
C ASN A 152 0.23 -44.64 5.59
N ASN A 153 0.48 -45.54 4.63
CA ASN A 153 1.16 -45.15 3.40
C ASN A 153 0.38 -44.03 2.67
N GLY A 154 1.04 -42.90 2.41
CA GLY A 154 0.46 -41.70 1.81
C GLY A 154 -0.23 -40.74 2.79
N ASP A 155 -0.27 -41.02 4.10
CA ASP A 155 -0.64 -40.00 5.09
C ASP A 155 0.35 -38.82 5.05
N LYS A 156 -0.14 -37.63 5.41
CA LYS A 156 0.63 -36.38 5.26
C LYS A 156 1.63 -36.22 6.40
N VAL A 157 2.81 -35.70 6.09
CA VAL A 157 3.80 -35.24 7.09
C VAL A 157 4.26 -33.83 6.71
N PHE A 158 4.30 -32.90 7.66
CA PHE A 158 4.78 -31.54 7.42
C PHE A 158 6.22 -31.38 7.92
N LEU A 159 7.14 -31.01 7.05
CA LEU A 159 8.55 -30.74 7.33
C LEU A 159 8.79 -29.24 7.34
N VAL A 160 9.39 -28.72 8.40
CA VAL A 160 9.65 -27.28 8.60
C VAL A 160 11.03 -27.04 9.18
N ASN A 161 11.58 -25.83 9.01
CA ASN A 161 12.83 -25.47 9.66
C ASN A 161 12.57 -25.09 11.13
N GLY A 162 13.12 -25.85 12.08
CA GLY A 162 12.91 -25.66 13.50
C GLY A 162 13.47 -24.36 14.07
N TYR A 163 14.41 -23.71 13.39
CA TYR A 163 15.11 -22.51 13.89
C TYR A 163 14.77 -21.23 13.11
N ARG A 164 14.22 -21.35 11.88
CA ARG A 164 13.87 -20.21 11.01
C ARG A 164 12.44 -20.24 10.47
N GLY A 165 11.73 -21.36 10.57
CA GLY A 165 10.41 -21.60 9.94
C GLY A 165 9.21 -21.56 10.89
N GLU A 166 9.26 -20.81 11.98
CA GLU A 166 8.19 -20.79 13.01
C GLU A 166 6.81 -20.41 12.45
N ALA A 167 6.75 -19.42 11.56
CA ALA A 167 5.50 -19.00 10.92
C ALA A 167 5.03 -19.96 9.82
N ASP A 168 5.96 -20.68 9.18
CA ASP A 168 5.66 -21.73 8.21
C ASP A 168 5.06 -22.97 8.93
N ALA A 169 5.60 -23.31 10.09
CA ALA A 169 5.05 -24.32 11.00
C ALA A 169 3.65 -23.96 11.52
N MET A 170 3.46 -22.72 12.01
CA MET A 170 2.14 -22.24 12.40
C MET A 170 1.12 -22.30 11.26
N SER A 171 1.55 -22.03 10.02
CA SER A 171 0.65 -22.09 8.86
C SER A 171 0.05 -23.48 8.66
N VAL A 172 0.79 -24.55 8.96
CA VAL A 172 0.29 -25.94 8.88
C VAL A 172 -0.28 -26.50 10.19
N SER A 173 -0.02 -25.88 11.35
CA SER A 173 -0.52 -26.34 12.66
C SER A 173 -2.03 -26.64 12.68
N SER A 174 -2.86 -25.80 12.05
CA SER A 174 -4.32 -26.02 11.97
C SER A 174 -4.71 -27.20 11.06
N VAL A 175 -3.96 -27.44 9.98
CA VAL A 175 -4.11 -28.61 9.10
C VAL A 175 -3.70 -29.89 9.82
N ALA A 176 -2.58 -29.84 10.55
CA ALA A 176 -2.08 -30.94 11.36
C ALA A 176 -3.07 -31.35 12.47
N ALA A 177 -3.68 -30.37 13.13
CA ALA A 177 -4.72 -30.59 14.13
C ALA A 177 -6.05 -31.11 13.54
N ARG A 178 -6.38 -30.76 12.29
CA ARG A 178 -7.55 -31.33 11.60
C ARG A 178 -7.32 -32.79 11.21
N ASP A 179 -6.19 -33.04 10.54
CA ASP A 179 -5.93 -34.31 9.88
C ASP A 179 -5.30 -35.36 10.81
N GLY A 180 -4.84 -34.94 12.01
CA GLY A 180 -4.20 -35.81 13.00
C GLY A 180 -2.87 -36.35 12.46
N VAL A 181 -1.97 -35.45 12.11
CA VAL A 181 -0.67 -35.74 11.45
C VAL A 181 0.46 -34.88 12.03
N PRO A 182 1.72 -35.34 12.03
CA PRO A 182 2.81 -34.62 12.69
C PRO A 182 3.29 -33.39 11.90
N VAL A 183 3.66 -32.34 12.64
CA VAL A 183 4.53 -31.26 12.17
C VAL A 183 5.93 -31.52 12.75
N ILE A 184 6.89 -31.70 11.86
CA ILE A 184 8.23 -32.19 12.16
C ILE A 184 9.24 -31.08 11.89
N LEU A 185 10.02 -30.74 12.92
CA LEU A 185 11.08 -29.75 12.84
C LEU A 185 12.37 -30.38 12.29
N THR A 186 13.10 -29.63 11.47
CA THR A 186 14.38 -30.01 10.86
C THR A 186 15.39 -28.87 10.96
N ASP A 187 16.65 -29.11 10.61
CA ASP A 187 17.66 -28.03 10.43
C ASP A 187 17.48 -27.27 9.09
N GLY A 188 16.60 -27.76 8.21
CA GLY A 188 16.42 -27.27 6.85
C GLY A 188 17.34 -27.90 5.80
N LYS A 189 18.16 -28.89 6.16
CA LYS A 189 19.09 -29.60 5.25
C LYS A 189 18.95 -31.12 5.31
N SER A 190 18.57 -31.65 6.46
CA SER A 190 18.56 -33.06 6.80
C SER A 190 17.35 -33.44 7.65
N ILE A 191 17.10 -34.74 7.77
CA ILE A 191 16.06 -35.30 8.63
C ILE A 191 16.64 -36.55 9.32
N PRO A 192 16.69 -36.63 10.66
CA PRO A 192 17.41 -37.69 11.38
C PRO A 192 16.58 -38.97 11.63
N PHE A 193 15.51 -39.19 10.88
CA PHE A 193 14.60 -40.34 10.97
C PHE A 193 13.85 -40.51 9.64
N ASN A 194 13.28 -41.71 9.42
CA ASN A 194 12.66 -42.05 8.15
C ASN A 194 11.24 -41.44 7.99
N VAL A 195 10.87 -41.15 6.75
CA VAL A 195 9.56 -40.65 6.30
C VAL A 195 9.10 -41.28 4.96
N ASP A 196 9.78 -42.32 4.45
CA ASP A 196 9.55 -42.90 3.10
C ASP A 196 8.07 -43.25 2.78
N ASP A 197 7.31 -43.75 3.76
CA ASP A 197 5.89 -44.11 3.60
C ASP A 197 4.92 -42.91 3.60
N ALA A 198 5.40 -41.68 3.80
CA ALA A 198 4.55 -40.50 3.99
C ALA A 198 4.56 -39.55 2.77
N GLN A 199 3.41 -38.91 2.50
CA GLN A 199 3.39 -37.75 1.62
C GLN A 199 3.93 -36.52 2.38
N CYS A 200 5.24 -36.30 2.27
CA CYS A 200 5.87 -35.13 2.85
C CYS A 200 5.48 -33.82 2.14
N TYR A 201 5.39 -32.76 2.93
CA TYR A 201 5.22 -31.38 2.52
C TYR A 201 6.31 -30.55 3.20
N SER A 202 7.12 -29.82 2.42
CA SER A 202 8.21 -29.00 2.95
C SER A 202 7.83 -27.52 2.88
N LEU A 203 7.80 -26.83 4.02
CA LEU A 203 7.36 -25.44 4.09
C LEU A 203 8.56 -24.49 4.16
N GLY A 204 8.56 -23.48 3.29
CA GLY A 204 9.63 -22.48 3.20
C GLY A 204 10.43 -22.54 1.88
N SER A 205 11.16 -21.46 1.59
CA SER A 205 12.01 -21.33 0.40
C SER A 205 13.24 -22.25 0.44
N GLU A 206 14.02 -22.29 -0.64
CA GLU A 206 15.27 -23.07 -0.70
C GLU A 206 16.29 -22.69 0.38
N GLU A 207 16.32 -21.40 0.77
CA GLU A 207 17.18 -20.90 1.85
C GLU A 207 16.77 -21.37 3.26
N ILE A 208 15.54 -21.88 3.41
CA ILE A 208 14.94 -22.33 4.67
C ILE A 208 14.89 -23.86 4.73
N MET A 209 14.59 -24.50 3.59
CA MET A 209 14.55 -25.94 3.39
C MET A 209 15.24 -26.27 2.06
N SER A 210 16.40 -26.92 2.08
CA SER A 210 17.23 -27.15 0.88
C SER A 210 16.53 -28.00 -0.17
N ASN A 211 16.91 -27.85 -1.44
CA ASN A 211 16.44 -28.76 -2.49
C ASN A 211 16.93 -30.21 -2.28
N GLU A 212 18.07 -30.42 -1.61
CA GLU A 212 18.53 -31.75 -1.19
C GLU A 212 17.52 -32.42 -0.24
N LEU A 213 17.10 -31.72 0.82
CA LEU A 213 16.10 -32.22 1.77
C LEU A 213 14.77 -32.50 1.09
N VAL A 214 14.31 -31.60 0.22
CA VAL A 214 13.06 -31.74 -0.52
C VAL A 214 13.09 -32.94 -1.46
N ASN A 215 14.16 -33.12 -2.23
CA ASN A 215 14.32 -34.24 -3.15
C ASN A 215 14.44 -35.57 -2.38
N LYS A 216 15.26 -35.61 -1.32
CA LYS A 216 15.46 -36.81 -0.48
C LYS A 216 14.18 -37.30 0.20
N THR A 217 13.25 -36.39 0.51
CA THR A 217 11.97 -36.72 1.17
C THR A 217 10.78 -36.73 0.22
N ASN A 218 11.01 -36.64 -1.10
CA ASN A 218 9.96 -36.53 -2.13
C ASN A 218 8.89 -35.46 -1.78
N SER A 219 9.32 -34.36 -1.17
CA SER A 219 8.43 -33.38 -0.56
C SER A 219 7.76 -32.46 -1.57
N VAL A 220 6.46 -32.22 -1.42
CA VAL A 220 5.81 -31.09 -2.11
C VAL A 220 6.15 -29.80 -1.37
N ARG A 221 6.99 -28.94 -1.97
CA ARG A 221 7.34 -27.62 -1.41
C ARG A 221 6.14 -26.67 -1.41
N ILE A 222 5.94 -25.92 -0.33
CA ILE A 222 5.01 -24.78 -0.25
C ILE A 222 5.77 -23.59 0.34
N ALA A 223 5.91 -22.51 -0.43
CA ALA A 223 6.66 -21.31 -0.03
C ALA A 223 6.07 -20.04 -0.63
N GLY A 224 6.02 -18.96 0.15
CA GLY A 224 5.84 -17.59 -0.33
C GLY A 224 7.15 -16.79 -0.33
N LYS A 225 7.09 -15.52 -0.75
CA LYS A 225 8.18 -14.54 -0.56
C LYS A 225 8.37 -14.17 0.92
N ASP A 226 7.32 -14.35 1.71
CA ASP A 226 7.22 -14.03 3.13
C ASP A 226 6.26 -15.01 3.84
N ARG A 227 6.19 -14.89 5.18
CA ARG A 227 5.35 -15.73 6.05
C ARG A 227 3.85 -15.65 5.76
N PHE A 228 3.36 -14.50 5.29
CA PHE A 228 1.95 -14.27 5.00
C PHE A 228 1.57 -14.94 3.67
N GLU A 229 2.47 -14.89 2.68
CA GLU A 229 2.27 -15.62 1.43
C GLU A 229 2.44 -17.14 1.59
N THR A 230 3.36 -17.65 2.42
CA THR A 230 3.37 -19.09 2.76
C THR A 230 2.04 -19.49 3.42
N ASN A 231 1.57 -18.72 4.40
CA ASN A 231 0.29 -18.95 5.06
C ASN A 231 -0.87 -18.98 4.05
N LYS A 232 -0.97 -17.97 3.18
CA LYS A 232 -1.96 -17.89 2.09
C LYS A 232 -1.94 -19.13 1.20
N LYS A 233 -0.75 -19.60 0.78
CA LYS A 233 -0.58 -20.79 -0.07
C LYS A 233 -0.97 -22.10 0.64
N VAL A 234 -0.62 -22.25 1.92
CA VAL A 234 -1.05 -23.39 2.75
C VAL A 234 -2.58 -23.41 2.87
N ILE A 235 -3.21 -22.26 3.13
CA ILE A 235 -4.68 -22.16 3.22
C ILE A 235 -5.34 -22.50 1.87
N GLN A 236 -4.88 -21.89 0.77
CA GLN A 236 -5.39 -22.18 -0.58
C GLN A 236 -5.30 -23.67 -0.96
N ARG A 237 -4.25 -24.37 -0.52
CA ARG A 237 -4.08 -25.80 -0.80
C ARG A 237 -4.98 -26.70 0.06
N PHE A 238 -5.11 -26.44 1.36
CA PHE A 238 -5.73 -27.35 2.32
C PHE A 238 -7.14 -26.94 2.82
N TYR A 239 -7.64 -25.75 2.45
CA TYR A 239 -8.95 -25.21 2.84
C TYR A 239 -9.73 -24.65 1.63
N LYS A 240 -9.80 -25.43 0.55
CA LYS A 240 -10.53 -25.07 -0.68
C LYS A 240 -11.98 -24.70 -0.38
N GLY A 241 -12.41 -23.52 -0.83
CA GLY A 241 -13.81 -23.07 -0.75
C GLY A 241 -14.25 -22.52 0.62
N THR A 242 -13.35 -22.32 1.59
CA THR A 242 -13.74 -21.61 2.83
C THR A 242 -14.06 -20.13 2.57
N ASN A 243 -15.01 -19.61 3.34
CA ASN A 243 -15.30 -18.18 3.51
C ASN A 243 -15.42 -17.83 5.01
N LYS A 244 -14.80 -18.63 5.88
CA LYS A 244 -14.70 -18.41 7.32
C LYS A 244 -13.24 -18.54 7.75
N PHE A 245 -12.76 -17.59 8.55
CA PHE A 245 -11.34 -17.48 8.90
C PHE A 245 -11.15 -17.09 10.36
N TYR A 246 -10.16 -17.66 11.04
CA TYR A 246 -9.56 -17.01 12.20
C TYR A 246 -8.46 -16.06 11.71
N ILE A 247 -8.21 -14.96 12.42
CA ILE A 247 -7.07 -14.08 12.18
C ILE A 247 -6.21 -13.97 13.45
N SER A 248 -4.89 -13.92 13.30
CA SER A 248 -3.92 -13.79 14.41
C SER A 248 -2.62 -13.13 13.95
N GLN A 249 -1.84 -12.55 14.87
CA GLN A 249 -0.59 -11.86 14.52
C GLN A 249 0.44 -12.80 13.85
N GLY A 250 0.96 -12.39 12.69
CA GLY A 250 2.01 -13.14 11.98
C GLY A 250 3.40 -13.08 12.61
N TYR A 251 3.66 -12.13 13.52
CA TYR A 251 4.94 -12.03 14.25
C TYR A 251 4.86 -12.55 15.70
N LYS A 252 3.71 -12.46 16.37
CA LYS A 252 3.49 -12.99 17.72
C LYS A 252 2.56 -14.20 17.65
N LEU A 253 3.11 -15.34 17.24
CA LEU A 253 2.35 -16.55 16.88
C LEU A 253 1.61 -17.22 18.06
N VAL A 254 1.75 -16.74 19.30
CA VAL A 254 1.30 -17.40 20.54
C VAL A 254 -0.19 -17.73 20.57
N ASP A 255 -1.04 -16.77 20.20
CA ASP A 255 -2.49 -16.96 20.20
C ASP A 255 -2.94 -17.80 18.99
N ALA A 256 -2.14 -17.82 17.92
CA ALA A 256 -2.31 -18.72 16.79
C ALA A 256 -2.01 -20.17 17.18
N VAL A 257 -0.92 -20.44 17.92
CA VAL A 257 -0.56 -21.79 18.38
C VAL A 257 -1.67 -22.37 19.25
N ALA A 258 -2.13 -21.60 20.25
CA ALA A 258 -3.25 -21.97 21.11
C ALA A 258 -4.55 -22.18 20.30
N GLY A 259 -4.77 -21.38 19.25
CA GLY A 259 -5.89 -21.49 18.31
C GLY A 259 -5.86 -22.69 17.35
N SER A 260 -4.69 -23.28 17.10
CA SER A 260 -4.54 -24.37 16.12
C SER A 260 -5.48 -25.58 16.32
N PRO A 261 -5.81 -26.04 17.54
CA PRO A 261 -6.73 -27.17 17.76
C PRO A 261 -8.20 -26.79 17.55
N LEU A 262 -8.55 -25.50 17.64
CA LEU A 262 -9.90 -24.99 17.35
C LEU A 262 -10.07 -24.76 15.83
N ALA A 263 -9.00 -24.35 15.15
CA ALA A 263 -8.97 -23.98 13.73
C ALA A 263 -9.08 -25.15 12.72
N LYS A 264 -9.43 -26.36 13.16
CA LYS A 264 -9.41 -27.60 12.35
C LYS A 264 -10.03 -27.39 10.96
N ASN A 265 -11.28 -26.95 10.88
CA ASN A 265 -12.02 -26.73 9.61
C ASN A 265 -12.09 -25.26 9.17
N ARG A 266 -11.44 -24.35 9.89
CA ARG A 266 -11.55 -22.90 9.73
C ARG A 266 -10.15 -22.28 9.88
N PRO A 267 -9.45 -21.95 8.78
CA PRO A 267 -8.01 -21.66 8.82
C PRO A 267 -7.68 -20.39 9.60
N ILE A 268 -6.48 -20.35 10.18
CA ILE A 268 -5.88 -19.14 10.76
C ILE A 268 -5.08 -18.42 9.67
N VAL A 269 -5.56 -17.25 9.26
CA VAL A 269 -4.81 -16.29 8.45
C VAL A 269 -3.87 -15.53 9.39
N LEU A 270 -2.58 -15.56 9.08
CA LEU A 270 -1.59 -14.71 9.76
C LEU A 270 -1.70 -13.29 9.19
N VAL A 271 -1.84 -12.30 10.07
CA VAL A 271 -2.01 -10.89 9.69
C VAL A 271 -1.05 -9.96 10.43
N ASP A 272 -0.83 -8.81 9.81
CA ASP A 272 0.04 -7.70 10.20
C ASP A 272 -0.36 -6.45 9.38
N GLU A 273 0.10 -5.25 9.74
CA GLU A 273 -0.14 -4.02 8.98
C GLU A 273 0.14 -4.22 7.48
N ARG A 274 1.32 -4.75 7.13
CA ARG A 274 1.78 -4.88 5.73
C ARG A 274 1.46 -6.24 5.09
N SER A 275 0.69 -7.08 5.78
CA SER A 275 0.26 -8.38 5.26
C SER A 275 -0.79 -8.25 4.15
N ASP A 276 -0.72 -9.15 3.16
CA ASP A 276 -1.74 -9.34 2.14
C ASP A 276 -2.99 -10.01 2.73
N LYS A 277 -4.09 -9.25 2.81
CA LYS A 277 -5.36 -9.66 3.42
C LYS A 277 -6.38 -10.15 2.38
N SER A 278 -6.02 -10.23 1.09
CA SER A 278 -6.95 -10.59 -0.01
C SER A 278 -7.61 -11.97 0.13
N ILE A 279 -7.03 -12.88 0.93
CA ILE A 279 -7.67 -14.17 1.24
C ILE A 279 -8.96 -14.04 2.07
N LEU A 280 -9.16 -12.90 2.75
CA LEU A 280 -10.40 -12.61 3.49
C LEU A 280 -11.55 -12.12 2.59
N LYS A 281 -11.32 -11.84 1.29
CA LYS A 281 -12.33 -11.23 0.41
C LYS A 281 -13.64 -12.02 0.39
N GLY A 282 -14.75 -11.36 0.74
CA GLY A 282 -16.08 -11.97 0.79
C GLY A 282 -16.29 -12.95 1.96
N SER A 283 -15.58 -12.77 3.08
CA SER A 283 -15.73 -13.61 4.27
C SER A 283 -17.10 -13.46 4.91
N LYS A 284 -17.74 -14.60 5.22
CA LYS A 284 -18.98 -14.66 5.99
C LYS A 284 -18.75 -14.55 7.51
N GLU A 285 -17.55 -14.87 7.98
CA GLU A 285 -17.23 -14.93 9.41
C GLU A 285 -15.73 -14.78 9.65
N VAL A 286 -15.33 -13.79 10.45
CA VAL A 286 -13.94 -13.62 10.92
C VAL A 286 -13.93 -13.38 12.44
N THR A 287 -13.01 -14.05 13.13
CA THR A 287 -12.78 -13.95 14.58
C THR A 287 -11.29 -13.74 14.83
N SER A 288 -10.94 -12.75 15.66
CA SER A 288 -9.57 -12.52 16.15
C SER A 288 -9.22 -13.52 17.24
N LEU A 289 -8.05 -14.12 17.13
CA LEU A 289 -7.41 -14.88 18.19
C LEU A 289 -6.34 -13.99 18.82
N GLY A 290 -6.48 -13.73 20.12
CA GLY A 290 -5.65 -12.77 20.84
C GLY A 290 -5.94 -11.31 20.47
N GLY A 291 -5.16 -10.44 21.13
CA GLY A 291 -5.20 -9.00 20.87
C GLY A 291 -4.39 -8.62 19.64
N MET A 292 -4.91 -7.71 18.84
CA MET A 292 -4.24 -7.16 17.65
C MET A 292 -4.48 -5.65 17.56
N ASP A 293 -3.61 -4.98 16.79
CA ASP A 293 -3.73 -3.55 16.54
C ASP A 293 -5.08 -3.21 15.86
N LYS A 294 -5.65 -2.05 16.23
CA LYS A 294 -6.95 -1.60 15.74
C LYS A 294 -6.95 -1.40 14.21
N ASN A 295 -5.88 -0.84 13.65
CA ASN A 295 -5.76 -0.60 12.21
C ASN A 295 -5.69 -1.93 11.45
N VAL A 296 -5.00 -2.94 11.99
CA VAL A 296 -4.94 -4.29 11.40
C VAL A 296 -6.31 -4.97 11.42
N ILE A 297 -7.08 -4.82 12.51
CA ILE A 297 -8.47 -5.30 12.60
C ILE A 297 -9.37 -4.59 11.58
N GLU A 298 -9.24 -3.26 11.44
CA GLU A 298 -10.05 -2.46 10.50
C GLU A 298 -9.73 -2.80 9.03
N GLN A 299 -8.46 -2.97 8.68
CA GLN A 299 -8.06 -3.52 7.38
C GLN A 299 -8.64 -4.94 7.15
N CYS A 300 -8.63 -5.81 8.16
CA CYS A 300 -9.25 -7.15 8.03
C CYS A 300 -10.77 -7.06 7.82
N ILE A 301 -11.45 -6.09 8.44
CA ILE A 301 -12.88 -5.81 8.24
C ILE A 301 -13.14 -5.31 6.82
N ASP A 302 -12.35 -4.36 6.31
CA ASP A 302 -12.53 -3.78 4.98
C ASP A 302 -12.32 -4.83 3.87
N TYR A 303 -11.24 -5.62 3.96
CA TYR A 303 -11.01 -6.74 3.05
C TYR A 303 -12.11 -7.81 3.17
N ALA A 304 -12.59 -8.13 4.38
CA ALA A 304 -13.63 -9.13 4.59
C ALA A 304 -15.01 -8.72 4.06
N SER A 305 -15.36 -7.44 4.20
CA SER A 305 -16.67 -6.88 3.84
C SER A 305 -16.85 -6.60 2.35
N ASP A 306 -15.81 -6.80 1.54
CA ASP A 306 -15.78 -6.49 0.09
C ASP A 306 -16.26 -5.06 -0.22
N LYS A 307 -15.79 -4.10 0.60
CA LYS A 307 -15.94 -2.67 0.31
C LYS A 307 -15.16 -2.40 -0.98
N ASN A 308 -15.88 -2.21 -2.08
CA ASN A 308 -15.33 -1.88 -3.39
C ASN A 308 -14.86 -0.41 -3.44
N THR A 309 -13.90 -0.07 -2.58
CA THR A 309 -13.21 1.22 -2.51
C THR A 309 -12.09 1.23 -3.54
N LEU A 310 -12.38 1.79 -4.72
CA LEU A 310 -11.44 1.84 -5.83
C LEU A 310 -10.09 2.45 -5.43
N PRO A 311 -8.95 1.93 -5.91
CA PRO A 311 -7.67 2.60 -5.76
C PRO A 311 -7.67 4.00 -6.40
N THR A 312 -6.74 4.85 -5.97
CA THR A 312 -6.56 6.18 -6.56
C THR A 312 -5.36 6.21 -7.49
N ILE A 313 -5.39 7.10 -8.49
CA ILE A 313 -4.24 7.41 -9.33
C ILE A 313 -4.24 8.88 -9.72
N THR A 314 -3.08 9.52 -9.63
CA THR A 314 -2.84 10.89 -10.11
C THR A 314 -1.64 10.91 -11.04
N ALA A 315 -1.67 11.77 -12.04
CA ALA A 315 -0.59 11.97 -13.01
C ALA A 315 -0.76 13.34 -13.72
N ASN A 316 0.34 13.92 -14.19
CA ASN A 316 0.39 15.24 -14.79
C ASN A 316 0.26 15.21 -16.32
N ASN A 317 -0.42 16.22 -16.87
CA ASN A 317 -0.27 16.60 -18.28
C ASN A 317 1.06 17.32 -18.50
N ILE A 318 1.68 17.18 -19.67
CA ILE A 318 2.99 17.74 -20.01
C ILE A 318 2.90 18.51 -21.33
N GLU A 319 3.61 19.63 -21.42
CA GLU A 319 3.89 20.32 -22.69
C GLU A 319 5.40 20.41 -22.93
N MET A 320 5.85 20.12 -24.14
CA MET A 320 7.27 20.05 -24.52
C MET A 320 7.48 20.40 -26.00
N PHE A 321 8.70 20.68 -26.43
CA PHE A 321 8.97 21.07 -27.82
C PHE A 321 9.29 19.88 -28.73
N VAL A 322 9.07 20.06 -30.04
CA VAL A 322 9.54 19.12 -31.06
C VAL A 322 11.05 18.92 -30.92
N GLY A 323 11.47 17.68 -30.72
CA GLY A 323 12.86 17.28 -30.52
C GLY A 323 13.30 17.09 -29.06
N ASP A 324 12.51 17.53 -28.06
CA ASP A 324 12.80 17.24 -26.65
C ASP A 324 12.66 15.72 -26.36
N SER A 325 13.38 15.22 -25.35
CA SER A 325 13.28 13.83 -24.87
C SER A 325 12.15 13.66 -23.86
N PHE A 326 11.35 12.59 -24.00
CA PHE A 326 10.25 12.25 -23.07
C PHE A 326 10.62 11.07 -22.16
N ASN A 327 10.22 11.14 -20.88
CA ASN A 327 10.32 10.05 -19.92
C ASN A 327 9.04 10.02 -19.07
N ASN A 328 8.54 8.82 -18.76
CA ASN A 328 7.37 8.59 -17.90
C ASN A 328 7.52 9.23 -16.50
N SER A 329 8.75 9.40 -16.01
CA SER A 329 9.00 10.08 -14.73
C SER A 329 8.50 11.54 -14.71
N MET A 330 8.43 12.21 -15.87
CA MET A 330 7.90 13.58 -15.99
C MET A 330 6.43 13.67 -15.59
N LEU A 331 5.69 12.56 -15.66
CA LEU A 331 4.26 12.50 -15.38
C LEU A 331 3.94 12.52 -13.88
N ASN A 332 4.93 12.40 -12.98
CA ASN A 332 4.76 12.36 -11.51
C ASN A 332 3.60 11.44 -11.06
N ILE A 333 3.59 10.20 -11.55
CA ILE A 333 2.50 9.25 -11.29
C ILE A 333 2.54 8.80 -9.84
N VAL A 334 1.42 8.93 -9.14
CA VAL A 334 1.19 8.33 -7.81
C VAL A 334 -0.07 7.48 -7.89
N ALA A 335 0.02 6.21 -7.52
CA ALA A 335 -1.12 5.30 -7.43
C ALA A 335 -1.11 4.58 -6.08
N THR A 336 -2.26 4.52 -5.41
CA THR A 336 -2.39 3.83 -4.11
C THR A 336 -3.69 3.05 -4.00
N ASP A 337 -3.71 2.02 -3.17
CA ASP A 337 -4.97 1.40 -2.72
C ASP A 337 -5.71 2.31 -1.72
N TYR A 338 -6.91 1.87 -1.31
CA TYR A 338 -7.74 2.56 -0.32
C TYR A 338 -7.06 2.69 1.07
N HIS A 339 -6.08 1.85 1.38
CA HIS A 339 -5.34 1.87 2.64
C HIS A 339 -4.04 2.70 2.55
N GLY A 340 -3.76 3.31 1.39
CA GLY A 340 -2.56 4.12 1.15
C GLY A 340 -1.32 3.33 0.75
N ASN A 341 -1.41 2.03 0.46
CA ASN A 341 -0.28 1.25 -0.06
C ASN A 341 0.00 1.64 -1.51
N GLU A 342 1.27 1.86 -1.87
CA GLU A 342 1.67 2.16 -3.25
C GLU A 342 1.33 1.01 -4.20
N LEU A 343 0.79 1.35 -5.38
CA LEU A 343 0.48 0.43 -6.46
C LEU A 343 1.37 0.68 -7.68
N ILE A 344 1.70 -0.37 -8.42
CA ILE A 344 2.53 -0.27 -9.64
C ILE A 344 1.65 0.25 -10.80
N PRO A 345 1.90 1.46 -11.34
CA PRO A 345 1.15 1.98 -12.48
C PRO A 345 1.62 1.34 -13.79
N ASN A 346 0.67 1.09 -14.68
CA ASN A 346 0.86 0.56 -16.02
C ASN A 346 0.50 1.67 -17.02
N ILE A 347 1.37 1.93 -18.01
CA ILE A 347 1.22 3.03 -18.96
C ILE A 347 1.01 2.46 -20.37
N GLN A 348 -0.06 2.90 -21.03
CA GLN A 348 -0.40 2.55 -22.42
C GLN A 348 -0.41 3.80 -23.29
N GLY A 349 0.09 3.67 -24.52
CA GLY A 349 0.26 4.77 -25.48
C GLY A 349 1.72 5.01 -25.85
N LYS A 350 1.98 5.98 -26.74
CA LYS A 350 3.32 6.38 -27.18
C LYS A 350 3.33 7.87 -27.52
N VAL A 351 4.44 8.55 -27.24
CA VAL A 351 4.70 9.95 -27.59
C VAL A 351 5.71 10.00 -28.74
N ASP A 352 5.40 10.66 -29.85
CA ASP A 352 6.36 10.94 -30.92
C ASP A 352 6.83 12.40 -30.83
N THR A 353 7.88 12.65 -30.04
CA THR A 353 8.40 14.02 -29.84
C THR A 353 9.01 14.64 -31.11
N LYS A 354 9.10 13.90 -32.23
CA LYS A 354 9.53 14.44 -33.53
C LYS A 354 8.41 15.15 -34.29
N LYS A 355 7.16 15.07 -33.83
CA LYS A 355 6.00 15.71 -34.47
C LYS A 355 5.14 16.45 -33.44
N ALA A 356 4.78 17.68 -33.78
CA ALA A 356 3.84 18.45 -32.96
C ALA A 356 2.44 17.82 -32.99
N GLY A 357 1.76 17.84 -31.84
CA GLY A 357 0.49 17.17 -31.62
C GLY A 357 0.29 16.82 -30.14
N THR A 358 -0.92 16.38 -29.78
CA THR A 358 -1.23 15.90 -28.44
C THR A 358 -1.28 14.38 -28.43
N TYR A 359 -0.39 13.76 -27.65
CA TYR A 359 -0.34 12.32 -27.45
C TYR A 359 -1.03 11.97 -26.14
N VAL A 360 -1.98 11.04 -26.17
CA VAL A 360 -2.68 10.56 -24.97
C VAL A 360 -1.98 9.33 -24.44
N LEU A 361 -1.69 9.31 -23.14
CA LEU A 361 -1.24 8.14 -22.40
C LEU A 361 -2.34 7.74 -21.40
N ASN A 362 -2.78 6.50 -21.45
CA ASN A 362 -3.70 5.92 -20.47
C ASN A 362 -2.87 5.21 -19.39
N ILE A 363 -3.11 5.55 -18.14
CA ILE A 363 -2.35 5.05 -16.99
C ILE A 363 -3.32 4.37 -16.05
N TYR A 364 -3.05 3.13 -15.65
CA TYR A 364 -3.90 2.39 -14.72
C TYR A 364 -3.10 1.64 -13.65
N ALA A 365 -3.72 1.47 -12.48
CA ALA A 365 -3.24 0.57 -11.44
C ALA A 365 -4.33 -0.44 -11.06
N ILE A 366 -3.92 -1.56 -10.48
CA ILE A 366 -4.81 -2.61 -9.97
C ILE A 366 -4.35 -2.97 -8.56
N ASP A 367 -5.29 -3.08 -7.62
CA ASP A 367 -5.00 -3.42 -6.22
C ASP A 367 -4.99 -4.94 -5.94
N SER A 368 -4.74 -5.31 -4.68
CA SER A 368 -4.76 -6.70 -4.19
C SER A 368 -6.14 -7.37 -4.23
N LEU A 369 -7.23 -6.58 -4.37
CA LEU A 369 -8.62 -7.03 -4.46
C LEU A 369 -9.09 -7.18 -5.92
N GLY A 370 -8.27 -6.78 -6.90
CA GLY A 370 -8.57 -6.81 -8.33
C GLY A 370 -9.31 -5.57 -8.86
N GLN A 371 -9.42 -4.51 -8.06
CA GLN A 371 -10.05 -3.25 -8.47
C GLN A 371 -9.10 -2.43 -9.35
N LYS A 372 -9.60 -1.86 -10.44
CA LYS A 372 -8.82 -1.01 -11.37
C LYS A 372 -9.14 0.47 -11.17
N CYS A 373 -8.12 1.32 -11.15
CA CYS A 373 -8.24 2.76 -11.37
C CYS A 373 -7.51 3.16 -12.65
N GLU A 374 -7.96 4.22 -13.33
CA GLU A 374 -7.41 4.65 -14.63
C GLU A 374 -7.54 6.16 -14.84
N VAL A 375 -6.53 6.77 -15.46
CA VAL A 375 -6.49 8.19 -15.84
C VAL A 375 -5.82 8.36 -17.19
N SER A 376 -6.34 9.28 -18.02
CA SER A 376 -5.70 9.69 -19.28
C SER A 376 -4.94 11.00 -19.08
N VAL A 377 -3.68 11.06 -19.49
CA VAL A 377 -2.87 12.29 -19.50
C VAL A 377 -2.45 12.67 -20.91
N ASN A 378 -2.36 13.97 -21.16
CA ASN A 378 -1.93 14.56 -22.43
C ASN A 378 -0.47 14.96 -22.37
N VAL A 379 0.32 14.49 -23.32
CA VAL A 379 1.68 14.97 -23.62
C VAL A 379 1.60 15.76 -24.93
N LYS A 380 1.63 17.08 -24.82
CA LYS A 380 1.47 18.03 -25.93
C LYS A 380 2.85 18.47 -26.44
N VAL A 381 3.19 18.03 -27.65
CA VAL A 381 4.41 18.42 -28.34
C VAL A 381 4.11 19.63 -29.23
N ILE A 382 4.86 20.74 -29.06
CA ILE A 382 4.66 22.00 -29.80
C ILE A 382 5.86 22.34 -30.68
N VAL A 383 5.61 22.97 -31.84
CA VAL A 383 6.65 23.43 -32.76
C VAL A 383 7.48 24.53 -32.09
N ASN A 384 8.81 24.42 -32.10
CA ASN A 384 9.66 25.52 -31.62
C ASN A 384 9.82 26.60 -32.71
N THR A 385 8.89 27.57 -32.73
CA THR A 385 8.93 28.73 -33.64
C THR A 385 10.05 29.70 -33.26
N SER A 386 10.54 30.52 -34.20
CA SER A 386 11.69 31.41 -33.97
C SER A 386 11.64 32.75 -34.70
N THR A 387 12.27 33.78 -34.13
CA THR A 387 12.44 35.13 -34.67
C THR A 387 13.89 35.61 -34.55
N LYS A 388 14.29 36.64 -35.30
CA LYS A 388 15.53 37.39 -35.08
C LYS A 388 15.36 38.64 -34.21
N ASN A 389 14.12 39.06 -33.94
CA ASN A 389 13.81 40.27 -33.18
C ASN A 389 13.17 39.90 -31.83
N PRO A 390 13.90 39.99 -30.70
CA PRO A 390 13.34 39.70 -29.37
C PRO A 390 12.25 40.70 -28.92
N ASN A 391 12.13 41.85 -29.59
CA ASN A 391 11.08 42.83 -29.35
C ASN A 391 9.91 42.74 -30.37
N SER A 392 9.87 41.71 -31.22
CA SER A 392 8.75 41.45 -32.13
C SER A 392 7.45 41.13 -31.36
N TYR A 393 6.30 41.48 -31.95
CA TYR A 393 4.99 41.26 -31.35
C TYR A 393 4.75 39.78 -31.02
N GLU A 394 5.13 38.91 -31.95
CA GLU A 394 4.97 37.47 -31.88
C GLU A 394 5.75 36.88 -30.70
N PHE A 395 7.01 37.30 -30.51
CA PHE A 395 7.85 36.80 -29.42
C PHE A 395 7.39 37.34 -28.06
N LYS A 396 7.06 38.63 -27.97
CA LYS A 396 6.49 39.20 -26.73
C LYS A 396 5.19 38.51 -26.34
N ALA A 397 4.32 38.22 -27.31
CA ALA A 397 3.09 37.45 -27.06
C ALA A 397 3.38 36.04 -26.53
N MET A 398 4.44 35.34 -26.99
CA MET A 398 4.84 34.05 -26.43
C MET A 398 5.25 34.17 -24.95
N VAL A 399 6.04 35.18 -24.57
CA VAL A 399 6.43 35.40 -23.17
C VAL A 399 5.21 35.80 -22.32
N SER A 400 4.37 36.71 -22.80
CA SER A 400 3.14 37.12 -22.12
C SER A 400 2.20 35.94 -21.86
N ASN A 401 1.97 35.09 -22.87
CA ASN A 401 1.10 33.92 -22.74
C ASN A 401 1.63 32.92 -21.69
N GLU A 402 2.94 32.66 -21.65
CA GLU A 402 3.51 31.80 -20.62
C GLU A 402 3.45 32.45 -19.23
N MET A 403 3.63 33.78 -19.14
CA MET A 403 3.45 34.51 -17.87
C MET A 403 2.00 34.40 -17.35
N TYR A 404 0.99 34.52 -18.23
CA TYR A 404 -0.41 34.26 -17.88
C TYR A 404 -0.63 32.82 -17.39
N ASN A 405 -0.02 31.82 -18.04
CA ASN A 405 -0.08 30.42 -17.60
C ASN A 405 0.55 30.24 -16.21
N LEU A 406 1.75 30.78 -15.98
CA LEU A 406 2.50 30.63 -14.73
C LEU A 406 1.78 31.29 -13.55
N VAL A 407 1.36 32.55 -13.69
CA VAL A 407 0.66 33.29 -12.62
C VAL A 407 -0.67 32.61 -12.28
N ASN A 408 -1.51 32.28 -13.27
CA ASN A 408 -2.81 31.67 -13.00
C ASN A 408 -2.72 30.22 -12.51
N SER A 409 -1.70 29.45 -12.93
CA SER A 409 -1.42 28.13 -12.35
C SER A 409 -0.99 28.24 -10.88
N TYR A 410 -0.16 29.23 -10.54
CA TYR A 410 0.29 29.48 -9.18
C TYR A 410 -0.83 30.00 -8.27
N ARG A 411 -1.69 30.89 -8.78
CA ARG A 411 -2.92 31.31 -8.08
C ARG A 411 -3.81 30.10 -7.79
N LYS A 412 -4.01 29.20 -8.76
CA LYS A 412 -4.75 27.94 -8.56
C LYS A 412 -4.07 27.01 -7.54
N GLU A 413 -2.74 26.89 -7.55
CA GLU A 413 -1.94 26.16 -6.54
C GLU A 413 -2.20 26.68 -5.11
N LYS A 414 -2.47 27.99 -4.97
CA LYS A 414 -2.79 28.64 -3.69
C LYS A 414 -4.28 28.88 -3.44
N GLY A 415 -5.16 28.21 -4.19
CA GLY A 415 -6.62 28.30 -4.00
C GLY A 415 -7.23 29.66 -4.36
N LYS A 416 -6.51 30.51 -5.12
CA LYS A 416 -6.94 31.84 -5.54
C LYS A 416 -7.70 31.81 -6.86
N THR A 417 -8.56 32.81 -7.07
CA THR A 417 -9.22 33.09 -8.35
C THR A 417 -8.21 33.39 -9.45
N ILE A 418 -8.48 33.00 -10.69
CA ILE A 418 -7.63 33.35 -11.83
C ILE A 418 -7.86 34.80 -12.28
N LEU A 419 -6.78 35.48 -12.70
CA LEU A 419 -6.80 36.84 -13.23
C LEU A 419 -7.04 36.83 -14.74
N LYS A 420 -7.80 37.82 -15.24
CA LYS A 420 -8.03 38.05 -16.67
C LYS A 420 -6.83 38.77 -17.30
N GLU A 421 -6.55 38.48 -18.56
CA GLU A 421 -5.66 39.30 -19.39
C GLU A 421 -6.32 40.67 -19.67
N SER A 422 -5.55 41.75 -19.47
CA SER A 422 -5.92 43.10 -19.91
C SER A 422 -4.93 43.62 -20.95
N LYS A 423 -5.41 43.78 -22.20
CA LYS A 423 -4.60 44.30 -23.32
C LYS A 423 -4.14 45.74 -23.10
N ALA A 424 -4.93 46.55 -22.38
CA ALA A 424 -4.59 47.94 -22.08
C ALA A 424 -3.43 48.01 -21.08
N LEU A 425 -3.52 47.25 -19.98
CA LEU A 425 -2.42 47.09 -19.02
C LEU A 425 -1.17 46.47 -19.67
N SER A 426 -1.31 45.49 -20.56
CA SER A 426 -0.18 44.91 -21.30
C SER A 426 0.48 45.93 -22.23
N GLY A 427 -0.29 46.88 -22.79
CA GLY A 427 0.24 48.03 -23.53
C GLY A 427 1.05 48.96 -22.64
N MET A 428 0.49 49.36 -21.49
CA MET A 428 1.17 50.18 -20.46
C MET A 428 2.47 49.52 -20.00
N ALA A 429 2.42 48.24 -19.62
CA ALA A 429 3.57 47.46 -19.17
C ALA A 429 4.69 47.40 -20.24
N ASN A 430 4.34 47.22 -21.52
CA ASN A 430 5.31 47.22 -22.62
C ASN A 430 5.92 48.60 -22.87
N ALA A 431 5.16 49.68 -22.67
CA ALA A 431 5.66 51.04 -22.75
C ALA A 431 6.60 51.34 -21.57
N TRP A 432 6.23 50.98 -20.34
CA TRP A 432 7.06 51.17 -19.14
C TRP A 432 8.37 50.37 -19.19
N SER A 433 8.30 49.08 -19.56
CA SER A 433 9.50 48.25 -19.78
C SER A 433 10.46 48.81 -20.83
N LYS A 434 9.94 49.41 -21.91
CA LYS A 434 10.77 50.09 -22.93
C LYS A 434 11.34 51.40 -22.40
N TYR A 435 10.56 52.17 -21.67
CA TYR A 435 10.95 53.48 -21.14
C TYR A 435 12.04 53.37 -20.06
N MET A 436 11.99 52.34 -19.21
CA MET A 436 13.07 52.00 -18.27
C MET A 436 14.41 51.76 -19.01
N ASP A 437 14.40 51.05 -20.14
CA ASP A 437 15.61 50.82 -20.95
C ASP A 437 16.10 52.10 -21.64
N GLU A 438 15.20 52.87 -22.27
CA GLU A 438 15.53 54.13 -22.95
C GLU A 438 16.03 55.23 -22.01
N LYS A 439 15.60 55.20 -20.74
CA LYS A 439 16.05 56.14 -19.68
C LYS A 439 17.18 55.58 -18.83
N LYS A 440 17.54 54.29 -18.99
CA LYS A 440 18.51 53.56 -18.17
C LYS A 440 18.28 53.71 -16.67
N VAL A 441 17.02 53.51 -16.27
CA VAL A 441 16.56 53.49 -14.86
C VAL A 441 15.71 52.26 -14.59
N PHE A 442 15.79 51.72 -13.37
CA PHE A 442 14.93 50.63 -12.90
C PHE A 442 14.15 51.11 -11.69
N ALA A 443 12.92 51.58 -11.90
CA ALA A 443 12.14 52.29 -10.89
C ALA A 443 10.62 52.11 -11.07
N HIS A 444 9.90 52.23 -9.95
CA HIS A 444 8.43 52.26 -9.89
C HIS A 444 7.84 53.60 -10.39
N GLU A 445 8.63 54.67 -10.34
CA GLU A 445 8.26 56.03 -10.75
C GLU A 445 9.45 56.72 -11.44
N ILE A 446 9.17 57.63 -12.36
CA ILE A 446 10.16 58.46 -13.07
C ILE A 446 9.63 59.89 -13.09
N ASP A 447 10.47 60.86 -12.69
CA ASP A 447 10.10 62.26 -12.48
C ASP A 447 8.89 62.44 -11.53
N GLY A 448 8.78 61.57 -10.51
CA GLY A 448 7.66 61.56 -9.56
C GLY A 448 6.31 61.13 -10.17
N ARG A 449 6.33 60.39 -11.29
CA ARG A 449 5.14 59.88 -11.97
C ARG A 449 5.24 58.39 -12.28
N ASN A 450 4.10 57.71 -12.18
CA ASN A 450 3.96 56.29 -12.44
C ASN A 450 3.57 55.98 -13.91
N ALA A 451 3.52 54.70 -14.27
CA ALA A 451 3.26 54.26 -15.64
C ALA A 451 1.95 54.80 -16.26
N ALA A 452 0.88 54.95 -15.48
CA ALA A 452 -0.40 55.49 -15.98
C ALA A 452 -0.38 57.02 -16.16
N GLU A 453 0.46 57.73 -15.40
CA GLU A 453 0.66 59.19 -15.46
C GLU A 453 1.70 59.62 -16.52
N VAL A 454 2.48 58.65 -17.02
CA VAL A 454 3.39 58.83 -18.15
C VAL A 454 2.74 58.37 -19.46
N PHE A 455 1.93 57.31 -19.43
CA PHE A 455 1.29 56.73 -20.63
C PHE A 455 -0.25 56.86 -20.61
N PHE A 456 -0.72 58.10 -20.75
CA PHE A 456 -2.12 58.43 -20.95
C PHE A 456 -2.74 57.62 -22.11
N GLY A 457 -3.92 57.04 -21.88
CA GLY A 457 -4.68 56.27 -22.88
C GLY A 457 -4.75 54.77 -22.62
N PHE A 458 -3.91 54.21 -21.74
CA PHE A 458 -4.00 52.79 -21.34
C PHE A 458 -4.92 52.50 -20.14
N GLY A 459 -5.55 53.54 -19.57
CA GLY A 459 -6.42 53.41 -18.40
C GLY A 459 -5.67 53.53 -17.06
N ALA A 460 -6.29 53.05 -15.99
CA ALA A 460 -5.73 53.08 -14.63
C ALA A 460 -5.02 51.75 -14.28
N ARG A 461 -4.13 51.80 -13.28
CA ARG A 461 -3.52 50.65 -12.61
C ARG A 461 -3.71 50.75 -11.10
N SER A 462 -3.50 49.65 -10.38
CA SER A 462 -3.62 49.58 -8.91
C SER A 462 -2.30 49.27 -8.21
N ASP A 463 -1.45 48.42 -8.79
CA ASP A 463 -0.14 48.03 -8.25
C ASP A 463 0.72 47.44 -9.40
N GLU A 464 2.01 47.21 -9.16
CA GLU A 464 2.92 46.66 -10.19
C GLU A 464 4.00 45.72 -9.62
N ASN A 465 4.49 44.84 -10.49
CA ASN A 465 5.78 44.18 -10.34
C ASN A 465 6.72 44.60 -11.48
N ILE A 466 7.97 44.95 -11.18
CA ILE A 466 9.03 45.16 -12.17
C ILE A 466 10.16 44.16 -12.00
N ALA A 467 10.84 43.79 -13.09
CA ALA A 467 12.00 42.90 -13.08
C ALA A 467 13.07 43.37 -14.07
N TYR A 468 14.33 43.16 -13.69
CA TYR A 468 15.50 43.26 -14.55
C TYR A 468 16.19 41.89 -14.55
N LEU A 469 16.45 41.35 -15.75
CA LEU A 469 17.10 40.05 -15.94
C LEU A 469 18.16 40.15 -17.05
N PRO A 470 19.47 40.11 -16.72
CA PRO A 470 20.51 40.12 -17.73
C PRO A 470 20.59 38.77 -18.46
N MET A 471 20.73 38.79 -19.78
CA MET A 471 20.83 37.59 -20.62
C MET A 471 21.87 37.74 -21.72
N ASN A 472 22.39 36.61 -22.21
CA ASN A 472 23.23 36.60 -23.40
C ASN A 472 22.40 36.91 -24.64
N VAL A 473 22.85 37.88 -25.45
CA VAL A 473 22.25 38.19 -26.77
C VAL A 473 22.33 36.97 -27.68
N LYS A 474 21.19 36.60 -28.30
CA LYS A 474 21.11 35.49 -29.27
C LYS A 474 20.86 36.01 -30.68
N SER A 475 21.40 35.33 -31.69
CA SER A 475 21.17 35.64 -33.12
C SER A 475 19.79 35.20 -33.62
N VAL A 476 19.14 34.30 -32.88
CA VAL A 476 17.78 33.79 -33.06
C VAL A 476 17.19 33.55 -31.67
N TYR A 477 15.94 33.96 -31.46
CA TYR A 477 15.15 33.70 -30.26
C TYR A 477 13.99 32.76 -30.61
N THR A 478 13.73 31.75 -29.79
CA THR A 478 12.76 30.69 -30.04
C THR A 478 11.64 30.66 -28.98
N SER A 479 10.52 30.01 -29.27
CA SER A 479 9.44 29.83 -28.27
C SER A 479 9.89 29.11 -26.99
N LYS A 480 10.98 28.33 -27.04
CA LYS A 480 11.63 27.78 -25.83
C LYS A 480 12.29 28.88 -25.00
N ASP A 481 13.05 29.78 -25.63
CA ASP A 481 13.61 30.97 -24.97
C ASP A 481 12.52 31.85 -24.37
N ALA A 482 11.37 32.00 -25.05
CA ALA A 482 10.25 32.78 -24.54
C ALA A 482 9.68 32.21 -23.22
N LYS A 483 9.56 30.88 -23.11
CA LYS A 483 9.16 30.22 -21.85
C LYS A 483 10.23 30.33 -20.77
N GLU A 484 11.52 30.19 -21.12
CA GLU A 484 12.64 30.33 -20.18
C GLU A 484 12.71 31.77 -19.59
N ILE A 485 12.46 32.79 -20.40
CA ILE A 485 12.35 34.20 -19.98
C ILE A 485 11.17 34.40 -19.03
N ALA A 486 9.96 33.96 -19.43
CA ALA A 486 8.75 34.08 -18.61
C ALA A 486 8.95 33.40 -17.24
N LYS A 487 9.51 32.19 -17.23
CA LYS A 487 9.80 31.45 -15.99
C LYS A 487 10.84 32.14 -15.12
N SER A 488 11.92 32.68 -15.69
CA SER A 488 12.96 33.38 -14.92
C SER A 488 12.42 34.65 -14.26
N ILE A 489 11.60 35.44 -14.97
CA ILE A 489 10.93 36.63 -14.41
C ILE A 489 9.93 36.22 -13.32
N PHE A 490 9.11 35.20 -13.56
CA PHE A 490 8.16 34.68 -12.59
C PHE A 490 8.83 34.16 -11.31
N ASP A 491 9.93 33.40 -11.44
CA ASP A 491 10.70 32.89 -10.30
C ASP A 491 11.40 34.00 -9.50
N LEU A 492 11.76 35.12 -10.14
CA LEU A 492 12.25 36.32 -9.43
C LEU A 492 11.12 36.98 -8.62
N TRP A 493 9.94 37.17 -9.22
CA TRP A 493 8.79 37.75 -8.53
C TRP A 493 8.26 36.85 -7.40
N LYS A 494 8.20 35.53 -7.60
CA LYS A 494 7.76 34.54 -6.58
C LYS A 494 8.71 34.45 -5.38
N LYS A 495 9.96 34.92 -5.49
CA LYS A 495 10.93 35.02 -4.39
C LYS A 495 10.88 36.35 -3.64
N SER A 496 10.35 37.41 -4.25
CA SER A 496 10.20 38.73 -3.62
C SER A 496 8.89 38.79 -2.84
N SER A 497 8.93 39.17 -1.56
CA SER A 497 7.71 39.21 -0.72
C SER A 497 6.62 40.10 -1.31
N LYS A 498 6.95 41.35 -1.70
CA LYS A 498 6.00 42.30 -2.32
C LYS A 498 5.44 41.76 -3.63
N TYR A 499 6.30 41.28 -4.53
CA TYR A 499 5.87 40.88 -5.87
C TYR A 499 5.10 39.55 -5.87
N ASN A 500 5.41 38.66 -4.94
CA ASN A 500 4.66 37.43 -4.69
C ASN A 500 3.28 37.73 -4.06
N GLU A 501 3.19 38.69 -3.14
CA GLU A 501 1.93 39.17 -2.59
C GLU A 501 1.03 39.75 -3.68
N ASN A 502 1.56 40.64 -4.53
CA ASN A 502 0.83 41.20 -5.68
C ASN A 502 0.28 40.11 -6.62
N MET A 503 1.06 39.07 -6.94
CA MET A 503 0.58 37.95 -7.75
C MET A 503 -0.52 37.12 -7.07
N LEU A 504 -0.65 37.16 -5.74
CA LEU A 504 -1.60 36.35 -4.96
C LEU A 504 -2.76 37.16 -4.34
N LYS A 505 -2.76 38.50 -4.42
CA LYS A 505 -3.81 39.40 -3.91
C LYS A 505 -5.20 39.02 -4.43
N ASP A 506 -6.19 39.05 -3.55
CA ASP A 506 -7.60 38.69 -3.87
C ASP A 506 -8.35 39.83 -4.58
N GLU A 507 -7.99 41.08 -4.31
CA GLU A 507 -8.64 42.28 -4.84
C GLU A 507 -8.39 42.52 -6.34
N PHE A 508 -7.33 41.93 -6.91
CA PHE A 508 -7.04 42.02 -8.33
C PHE A 508 -7.91 41.04 -9.13
N TYR A 509 -8.49 41.53 -10.24
CA TYR A 509 -9.27 40.69 -11.17
C TYR A 509 -8.60 40.55 -12.54
N SER A 510 -7.64 41.41 -12.86
CA SER A 510 -6.90 41.38 -14.13
C SER A 510 -5.48 41.90 -13.99
N PHE A 511 -4.62 41.52 -14.94
CA PHE A 511 -3.29 42.09 -15.08
C PHE A 511 -2.86 42.21 -16.55
N GLY A 512 -1.89 43.07 -16.80
CA GLY A 512 -1.14 43.18 -18.05
C GLY A 512 0.33 42.82 -17.86
N PHE A 513 0.95 42.17 -18.83
CA PHE A 513 2.41 41.92 -18.83
C PHE A 513 3.08 42.50 -20.06
N GLY A 514 4.27 43.06 -19.86
CA GLY A 514 5.12 43.61 -20.92
C GLY A 514 6.60 43.49 -20.59
N MET A 515 7.41 43.65 -21.63
CA MET A 515 8.86 43.53 -21.54
C MET A 515 9.58 44.28 -22.66
N HIS A 516 10.85 44.58 -22.47
CA HIS A 516 11.78 45.05 -23.50
C HIS A 516 13.13 44.35 -23.32
N ILE A 517 13.73 43.86 -24.41
CA ILE A 517 15.11 43.35 -24.39
C ILE A 517 16.02 44.41 -25.00
N SER A 518 16.98 44.93 -24.24
CA SER A 518 17.95 45.91 -24.71
C SER A 518 18.90 45.32 -25.75
N SER A 519 19.60 46.18 -26.50
CA SER A 519 20.64 45.72 -27.45
C SER A 519 21.82 44.99 -26.79
N GLN A 520 21.94 45.06 -25.47
CA GLN A 520 22.97 44.38 -24.67
C GLN A 520 22.46 43.05 -24.06
N GLY A 521 21.19 42.68 -24.30
CA GLY A 521 20.58 41.45 -23.79
C GLY A 521 19.88 41.60 -22.43
N GLU A 522 19.68 42.82 -21.97
CA GLU A 522 19.04 43.12 -20.69
C GLU A 522 17.52 43.06 -20.84
N VAL A 523 16.83 42.18 -20.10
CA VAL A 523 15.36 42.13 -20.09
C VAL A 523 14.83 43.02 -18.98
N ASN A 524 14.20 44.13 -19.37
CA ASN A 524 13.33 44.92 -18.50
C ASN A 524 11.91 44.36 -18.65
N ALA A 525 11.19 44.10 -17.56
CA ALA A 525 9.84 43.57 -17.57
C ALA A 525 8.93 44.22 -16.52
N THR A 526 7.63 44.29 -16.83
CA THR A 526 6.61 44.94 -16.02
C THR A 526 5.34 44.08 -16.02
N MET A 527 4.69 43.99 -14.87
CA MET A 527 3.36 43.42 -14.69
C MET A 527 2.49 44.42 -13.95
N GLU A 528 1.46 44.93 -14.61
CA GLU A 528 0.54 45.95 -14.09
C GLU A 528 -0.76 45.27 -13.64
N PHE A 529 -1.22 45.53 -12.42
CA PHE A 529 -2.44 44.94 -11.86
C PHE A 529 -3.60 45.94 -11.81
N LEU A 530 -4.84 45.41 -11.81
CA LEU A 530 -6.05 46.22 -11.61
C LEU A 530 -7.03 45.52 -10.65
N ASN A 531 -7.45 46.26 -9.62
CA ASN A 531 -8.45 45.86 -8.63
C ASN A 531 -9.89 46.09 -9.13
N SER A 532 -10.84 45.38 -8.51
CA SER A 532 -12.26 45.30 -8.90
C SER A 532 -13.09 46.52 -8.51
#